data_AF-A0AA92EF24-F1
#
_entry.id   AF-A0AA92EF24-F1
#
_cell.length_a   1.000
_cell.length_b   1.000
_cell.length_c   1.000
_cell.angle_alpha   90.00
_cell.angle_beta   90.00
_cell.angle_gamma   90.00
#
_symmetry.space_group_name_H-M   'P 1'
#
loop_
_entity.id
_entity.type
_entity.pdbx_description
1 polymer ?
#
loop_
_entity_poly.entity_id
_entity_poly.type
_entity_poly.pdbx_seq_one_letter_code
_entity_poly.pdbx_strand_id
1 'polypeptide(L)'
;MDDLDQLIPQPAELAVGGEVLAIQPLKVGRLPDFLRAISPTLQQLKAPQIDWLALFIDHGDDLLQAVAIAVDKPRAWVDALAADEAILLAARVVEVNADFFTRTVLPRLDGLIGQVVRPAPSGSTPSNG
;
A
#
# COMPACT_ATOMS: atom_id res chain seq x y z
N MET A 1 -18.35 -5.03 -23.59
CA MET A 1 -17.83 -5.22 -22.23
C MET A 1 -18.21 -3.98 -21.47
N ASP A 2 -19.03 -4.16 -20.44
CA ASP A 2 -19.80 -3.09 -19.80
C ASP A 2 -18.89 -2.19 -18.95
N ASP A 3 -19.19 -0.88 -18.89
CA ASP A 3 -18.52 0.07 -17.98
C ASP A 3 -18.64 -0.32 -16.49
N LEU A 4 -19.56 -1.25 -16.18
CA LEU A 4 -19.69 -1.87 -14.85
C LEU A 4 -18.52 -2.82 -14.52
N ASP A 5 -17.89 -3.46 -15.52
CA ASP A 5 -16.71 -4.32 -15.32
C ASP A 5 -15.47 -3.50 -14.94
N GLN A 6 -15.44 -2.19 -15.26
CA GLN A 6 -14.39 -1.26 -14.85
C GLN A 6 -14.54 -0.82 -13.38
N LEU A 7 -15.72 -1.01 -12.78
CA LEU A 7 -16.00 -0.64 -11.39
C LEU A 7 -15.69 -1.78 -10.40
N ILE A 8 -15.53 -3.01 -10.89
CA ILE A 8 -15.12 -4.16 -10.08
C ILE A 8 -13.61 -4.32 -10.26
N PRO A 9 -12.80 -4.03 -9.24
CA PRO A 9 -11.37 -4.20 -9.38
C PRO A 9 -11.06 -5.69 -9.61
N GLN A 10 -10.39 -5.96 -10.73
CA GLN A 10 -10.21 -7.31 -11.24
C GLN A 10 -9.14 -8.03 -10.41
N PRO A 11 -9.47 -9.15 -9.74
CA PRO A 11 -8.46 -9.96 -9.09
C PRO A 11 -7.52 -10.55 -10.14
N ALA A 12 -6.23 -10.57 -9.82
CA ALA A 12 -5.23 -11.15 -10.69
C ALA A 12 -4.80 -12.52 -10.17
N GLU A 13 -4.93 -13.55 -10.99
CA GLU A 13 -4.47 -14.89 -10.62
C GLU A 13 -2.95 -15.02 -10.78
N LEU A 14 -2.31 -15.66 -9.82
CA LEU A 14 -0.89 -15.98 -9.81
C LEU A 14 -0.69 -17.39 -9.24
N ALA A 15 0.01 -18.26 -9.98
CA ALA A 15 0.49 -19.53 -9.44
C ALA A 15 1.76 -19.27 -8.61
N VAL A 16 1.72 -19.58 -7.31
CA VAL A 16 2.79 -19.30 -6.35
C VAL A 16 2.69 -20.23 -5.14
N GLY A 17 3.81 -20.74 -4.64
CA GLY A 17 3.82 -21.58 -3.43
C GLY A 17 3.04 -22.88 -3.60
N GLY A 18 2.94 -23.39 -4.83
CA GLY A 18 2.17 -24.59 -5.18
C GLY A 18 0.65 -24.42 -5.24
N GLU A 19 0.12 -23.19 -5.12
CA GLU A 19 -1.31 -22.89 -5.25
C GLU A 19 -1.57 -21.75 -6.25
N VAL A 20 -2.80 -21.67 -6.78
CA VAL A 20 -3.25 -20.52 -7.56
C VAL A 20 -3.91 -19.53 -6.61
N LEU A 21 -3.32 -18.35 -6.49
CA LEU A 21 -3.77 -17.29 -5.62
C LEU A 21 -4.46 -16.18 -6.41
N ALA A 22 -5.67 -15.81 -6.00
CA ALA A 22 -6.35 -14.63 -6.53
C ALA A 22 -5.94 -13.39 -5.72
N ILE A 23 -5.08 -12.55 -6.30
CA ILE A 23 -4.60 -11.32 -5.67
C ILE A 23 -5.65 -10.24 -5.83
N GLN A 24 -6.21 -9.81 -4.69
CA GLN A 24 -7.29 -8.84 -4.62
C GLN A 24 -6.73 -7.45 -4.22
N PRO A 25 -7.44 -6.37 -4.56
CA PRO A 25 -7.19 -5.08 -3.96
C PRO A 25 -7.32 -5.12 -2.45
N LEU A 26 -6.49 -4.33 -1.76
CA LEU A 26 -6.48 -4.19 -0.32
C LEU A 26 -7.83 -3.72 0.20
N LYS A 27 -8.42 -4.55 1.06
CA LYS A 27 -9.66 -4.21 1.77
C LYS A 27 -9.35 -3.19 2.87
N VAL A 28 -10.33 -2.32 3.17
CA VAL A 28 -10.21 -1.31 4.24
C VAL A 28 -9.80 -1.92 5.58
N GLY A 29 -10.29 -3.12 5.91
CA GLY A 29 -9.91 -3.83 7.14
C GLY A 29 -8.45 -4.26 7.22
N ARG A 30 -7.73 -4.35 6.09
CA ARG A 30 -6.30 -4.67 6.01
C ARG A 30 -5.42 -3.44 5.87
N LEU A 31 -6.00 -2.30 5.48
CA LEU A 31 -5.27 -1.07 5.19
C LEU A 31 -4.44 -0.56 6.39
N PRO A 32 -4.94 -0.51 7.64
CA PRO A 32 -4.14 -0.04 8.77
C PRO A 32 -2.90 -0.89 9.03
N ASP A 33 -3.04 -2.22 8.93
CA ASP A 33 -1.94 -3.14 9.17
C ASP A 33 -0.92 -3.10 8.03
N PHE A 34 -1.40 -3.03 6.78
CA PHE A 34 -0.54 -2.85 5.61
C PHE A 34 0.26 -1.55 5.70
N LEU A 35 -0.40 -0.42 6.02
CA LEU A 35 0.27 0.88 6.17
C LEU A 35 1.31 0.85 7.30
N ARG A 36 1.01 0.19 8.42
CA ARG A 36 1.97 0.02 9.51
C ARG A 36 3.19 -0.80 9.08
N ALA A 37 2.98 -1.89 8.34
CA ALA A 37 4.06 -2.74 7.84
C ALA A 37 4.93 -2.02 6.80
N ILE A 38 4.34 -1.27 5.87
CA ILE A 38 5.13 -0.60 4.82
C ILE A 38 5.77 0.72 5.29
N SER A 39 5.28 1.34 6.37
CA SER A 39 5.72 2.68 6.82
C SER A 39 7.24 2.83 6.99
N PRO A 40 7.98 1.87 7.57
CA PRO A 40 9.44 1.98 7.73
C PRO A 40 10.16 2.16 6.39
N THR A 41 9.60 1.54 5.34
CA THR A 41 10.20 1.48 4.00
C THR A 41 9.93 2.72 3.14
N LEU A 42 8.90 3.50 3.50
CA LEU A 42 8.37 4.56 2.64
C LEU A 42 9.39 5.64 2.28
N GLN A 43 10.32 5.97 3.17
CA GLN A 43 11.35 6.98 2.87
C GLN A 43 12.32 6.48 1.80
N GLN A 44 12.79 5.24 1.91
CA GLN A 44 13.69 4.63 0.94
C GLN A 44 12.98 4.35 -0.40
N LEU A 45 11.71 3.92 -0.38
CA LEU A 45 10.90 3.73 -1.59
C LEU A 45 10.59 5.04 -2.34
N LYS A 46 10.61 6.19 -1.65
CA LYS A 46 10.42 7.52 -2.25
C LYS A 46 11.71 8.12 -2.83
N ALA A 47 12.86 7.47 -2.64
CA ALA A 47 14.12 7.96 -3.17
C ALA A 47 14.09 7.99 -4.72
N PRO A 48 14.72 8.98 -5.38
CA PRO A 48 14.78 9.04 -6.85
C PRO A 48 15.40 7.79 -7.48
N GLN A 49 16.31 7.14 -6.76
CA GLN A 49 16.88 5.84 -7.09
C GLN A 49 16.76 4.96 -5.84
N ILE A 50 16.05 3.84 -5.95
CA ILE A 50 15.88 2.89 -4.85
C ILE A 50 17.16 2.05 -4.74
N ASP A 51 17.83 2.12 -3.60
CA ASP A 51 18.87 1.15 -3.22
C ASP A 51 18.18 -0.12 -2.70
N TRP A 52 17.91 -1.04 -3.62
CA TRP A 52 17.22 -2.29 -3.30
C TRP A 52 17.99 -3.12 -2.27
N LEU A 53 19.31 -3.13 -2.31
CA LEU A 53 20.10 -3.93 -1.38
C LEU A 53 19.98 -3.38 0.04
N ALA A 54 20.16 -2.07 0.22
CA ALA A 54 19.97 -1.43 1.53
C ALA A 54 18.54 -1.61 2.04
N LEU A 55 17.54 -1.46 1.17
CA LEU A 55 16.14 -1.66 1.51
C LEU A 55 15.85 -3.09 2.00
N PHE A 56 16.40 -4.11 1.36
CA PHE A 56 16.23 -5.49 1.81
C PHE A 56 17.01 -5.78 3.11
N ILE A 57 18.18 -5.18 3.29
CA ILE A 57 18.97 -5.32 4.54
C ILE A 57 18.24 -4.69 5.72
N ASP A 58 17.72 -3.48 5.54
CA ASP A 58 17.13 -2.70 6.63
C ASP A 58 15.67 -3.06 6.90
N HIS A 59 14.92 -3.42 5.85
CA HIS A 59 13.46 -3.50 5.88
C HIS A 59 12.88 -4.73 5.16
N GLY A 60 13.68 -5.76 4.91
CA GLY A 60 13.21 -6.99 4.26
C GLY A 60 12.00 -7.62 4.97
N ASP A 61 12.04 -7.70 6.31
CA ASP A 61 10.93 -8.25 7.10
C ASP A 61 9.65 -7.41 7.00
N ASP A 62 9.78 -6.09 6.99
CA ASP A 62 8.66 -5.15 6.84
C ASP A 62 7.98 -5.31 5.48
N LEU A 63 8.78 -5.45 4.41
CA LEU A 63 8.28 -5.70 3.05
C LEU A 63 7.56 -7.05 2.95
N LEU A 64 8.13 -8.12 3.49
CA LEU A 64 7.52 -9.44 3.46
C LEU A 64 6.23 -9.49 4.30
N GLN A 65 6.20 -8.78 5.43
CA GLN A 65 4.98 -8.63 6.23
C GLN A 65 3.89 -7.86 5.48
N ALA A 66 4.25 -6.80 4.75
CA ALA A 66 3.29 -6.05 3.93
C ALA A 66 2.71 -6.92 2.80
N VAL A 67 3.53 -7.76 2.16
CA VAL A 67 3.07 -8.73 1.15
C VAL A 67 2.10 -9.74 1.77
N ALA A 68 2.44 -10.32 2.93
CA ALA A 68 1.58 -11.27 3.63
C ALA A 68 0.19 -10.69 3.94
N ILE A 69 0.15 -9.43 4.40
CA ILE A 69 -1.10 -8.70 4.68
C ILE A 69 -1.89 -8.47 3.38
N ALA A 70 -1.22 -8.09 2.30
CA ALA A 70 -1.87 -7.79 1.03
C ALA A 70 -2.53 -9.02 0.38
N VAL A 71 -1.95 -10.20 0.58
CA VAL A 71 -2.45 -11.46 0.00
C VAL A 71 -3.27 -12.31 0.97
N ASP A 72 -3.48 -11.80 2.19
CA ASP A 72 -4.21 -12.48 3.27
C ASP A 72 -3.67 -13.88 3.61
N LYS A 73 -2.33 -14.01 3.63
CA LYS A 73 -1.63 -15.25 4.00
C LYS A 73 -0.80 -15.04 5.28
N PRO A 74 -0.53 -16.11 6.06
CA PRO A 74 0.40 -16.04 7.17
C PRO A 74 1.81 -15.65 6.71
N ARG A 75 2.53 -14.86 7.52
CA ARG A 75 3.94 -14.49 7.23
C ARG A 75 4.83 -15.70 6.94
N ALA A 76 4.70 -16.77 7.73
CA ALA A 76 5.45 -18.01 7.54
C ALA A 76 5.18 -18.71 6.19
N TRP A 77 4.02 -18.47 5.56
CA TRP A 77 3.76 -18.98 4.22
C TRP A 77 4.59 -18.22 3.17
N VAL A 78 4.73 -16.90 3.34
CA VAL A 78 5.58 -16.07 2.46
C VAL A 78 7.06 -16.42 2.65
N ASP A 79 7.50 -16.68 3.89
CA ASP A 79 8.89 -17.05 4.20
C ASP A 79 9.31 -18.39 3.58
N ALA A 80 8.34 -19.27 3.28
CA ALA A 80 8.59 -20.57 2.67
C ALA A 80 8.67 -20.52 1.13
N LEU A 81 8.35 -19.37 0.52
CA LEU A 81 8.42 -19.21 -0.93
C LEU A 81 9.86 -19.22 -1.43
N ALA A 82 10.05 -19.70 -2.66
CA ALA A 82 11.29 -19.42 -3.37
C ALA A 82 11.45 -17.91 -3.60
N ALA A 83 12.69 -17.42 -3.67
CA ALA A 83 12.95 -15.99 -3.77
C ALA A 83 12.34 -15.36 -5.04
N ASP A 84 12.38 -16.07 -6.17
CA ASP A 84 11.77 -15.67 -7.43
C ASP A 84 10.24 -15.63 -7.36
N GLU A 85 9.63 -16.61 -6.69
CA GLU A 85 8.19 -16.63 -6.41
C GLU A 85 7.76 -15.44 -5.53
N ALA A 86 8.52 -15.13 -4.48
CA ALA A 86 8.25 -14.00 -3.60
C ALA A 86 8.34 -12.66 -4.35
N ILE A 87 9.32 -12.51 -5.26
CA ILE A 87 9.45 -11.33 -6.12
C ILE A 87 8.24 -11.18 -7.05
N LEU A 88 7.81 -12.27 -7.70
CA LEU A 88 6.62 -12.27 -8.55
C LEU A 88 5.35 -11.91 -7.78
N LEU A 89 5.20 -12.45 -6.57
CA LEU A 89 4.09 -12.14 -5.68
C LEU A 89 4.05 -10.65 -5.31
N ALA A 90 5.18 -10.09 -4.88
CA ALA A 90 5.28 -8.68 -4.53
C ALA A 90 4.99 -7.77 -5.73
N ALA A 91 5.53 -8.08 -6.91
CA ALA A 91 5.25 -7.34 -8.13
C ALA A 91 3.75 -7.32 -8.45
N ARG A 92 3.08 -8.48 -8.35
CA ARG A 92 1.66 -8.59 -8.62
C ARG A 92 0.79 -7.88 -7.57
N VAL A 93 1.19 -7.89 -6.29
CA VAL A 93 0.55 -7.10 -5.24
C VAL A 93 0.60 -5.61 -5.58
N VAL A 94 1.76 -5.11 -6.00
CA VAL A 94 1.91 -3.70 -6.41
C VAL A 94 1.03 -3.40 -7.62
N GLU A 95 1.05 -4.24 -8.65
CA GLU A 95 0.24 -4.08 -9.87
C GLU A 95 -1.26 -3.92 -9.56
N VAL A 96 -1.82 -4.82 -8.73
CA VAL A 96 -3.26 -4.80 -8.38
C VAL A 96 -3.63 -3.61 -7.50
N ASN A 97 -2.70 -3.10 -6.69
CA ASN A 97 -3.00 -2.09 -5.68
C ASN A 97 -2.53 -0.66 -6.04
N ALA A 98 -1.63 -0.49 -7.00
CA ALA A 98 -1.01 0.79 -7.34
C ALA A 98 -2.04 1.85 -7.77
N ASP A 99 -3.01 1.47 -8.61
CA ASP A 99 -4.05 2.38 -9.07
C ASP A 99 -4.98 2.83 -7.93
N PHE A 100 -5.29 1.95 -6.97
CA PHE A 100 -6.08 2.31 -5.78
C PHE A 100 -5.36 3.33 -4.90
N PHE A 101 -4.06 3.13 -4.63
CA PHE A 101 -3.29 4.06 -3.80
C PHE A 101 -3.08 5.42 -4.47
N THR A 102 -2.64 5.42 -5.74
CA THR A 102 -2.28 6.65 -6.46
C THR A 102 -3.49 7.47 -6.88
N ARG A 103 -4.59 6.83 -7.28
CA ARG A 103 -5.76 7.53 -7.84
C ARG A 103 -6.90 7.75 -6.85
N THR A 104 -6.96 6.98 -5.76
CA THR A 104 -8.13 6.99 -4.85
C THR A 104 -7.78 7.33 -3.41
N VAL A 105 -6.81 6.64 -2.79
CA VAL A 105 -6.53 6.80 -1.35
C VAL A 105 -5.74 8.06 -1.05
N LEU A 106 -4.57 8.22 -1.66
CA LEU A 106 -3.68 9.35 -1.35
C LEU A 106 -4.34 10.72 -1.62
N PRO A 107 -4.99 10.95 -2.78
CA PRO A 107 -5.62 12.25 -3.05
C PRO A 107 -6.76 12.59 -2.07
N ARG A 108 -7.51 11.58 -1.59
CA ARG A 108 -8.61 11.79 -0.64
C ARG A 108 -8.11 12.05 0.77
N LEU A 109 -7.03 11.37 1.20
CA LEU A 109 -6.40 11.64 2.49
C LEU A 109 -5.73 13.02 2.50
N ASP A 110 -5.01 13.39 1.44
CA ASP A 110 -4.41 14.72 1.30
C ASP A 110 -5.48 15.82 1.30
N GLY A 111 -6.61 15.59 0.60
CA GLY A 111 -7.75 16.51 0.60
C GLY A 111 -8.40 16.67 1.98
N LEU A 112 -8.56 15.59 2.74
CA LEU A 112 -9.10 15.63 4.11
C LEU A 112 -8.17 16.37 5.07
N ILE A 113 -6.86 16.06 5.03
CA ILE A 113 -5.86 16.74 5.87
C ILE A 113 -5.80 18.23 5.50
N GLY A 114 -5.84 18.57 4.21
CA GLY A 114 -5.88 19.96 3.74
C GLY A 114 -7.11 20.76 4.17
N GLN A 115 -8.24 20.10 4.45
CA GLN A 115 -9.44 20.75 4.99
C GLN A 115 -9.37 20.95 6.51
N VAL A 116 -8.76 20.02 7.24
CA VAL A 116 -8.59 20.10 8.69
C VAL A 116 -7.50 21.10 9.09
N VAL A 117 -6.44 21.24 8.28
CA VAL A 117 -5.32 22.17 8.50
C VAL A 117 -5.57 23.55 7.84
N ARG A 118 -6.84 23.97 7.71
CA ARG A 118 -7.11 25.38 7.39
C ARG A 118 -6.93 26.21 8.67
N PRO A 119 -5.96 27.14 8.73
CA PRO A 119 -5.88 28.05 9.87
C PRO A 119 -7.19 28.83 9.94
N ALA A 120 -7.79 28.87 11.14
CA ALA A 120 -8.93 29.73 11.41
C ALA A 120 -8.56 31.17 10.98
N PRO A 121 -9.45 31.91 10.29
CA PRO A 121 -9.17 33.31 10.01
C PRO A 121 -8.90 34.01 11.33
N SER A 122 -7.70 34.59 11.47
CA SER A 122 -7.31 35.39 12.63
C SER A 122 -8.32 36.54 12.78
N GLY A 123 -9.32 36.32 13.62
CA GLY A 123 -10.31 37.32 13.97
C GLY A 123 -9.63 38.43 14.74
N SER A 124 -9.61 39.63 14.17
CA SER A 124 -9.15 40.86 14.79
C SER A 124 -9.77 41.03 16.19
N THR A 125 -8.94 41.18 17.22
CA THR A 125 -9.38 41.65 18.53
C THR A 125 -9.90 43.09 18.40
N PRO A 126 -11.15 43.41 18.78
CA PRO A 126 -11.56 44.79 18.93
C PRO A 126 -10.90 45.36 20.19
N SER A 127 -10.08 46.40 20.02
CA SER A 127 -9.60 47.21 21.14
C SER A 127 -10.78 48.02 21.69
N ASN A 128 -11.17 47.78 22.94
CA ASN A 128 -12.15 48.61 23.63
C ASN A 128 -11.42 49.59 24.56
N GLY A 129 -11.69 50.89 24.34
CA GLY A 129 -11.82 51.95 25.35
C GLY A 129 -10.71 52.18 26.35
#